data_AF-A0A0B1SSA6-F1
#
_entry.id   AF-A0A0B1SSA6-F1
#
_cell.length_a   1.000
_cell.length_b   1.000
_cell.length_c   1.000
_cell.angle_alpha   90.00
_cell.angle_beta   90.00
_cell.angle_gamma   90.00
#
_symmetry.space_group_name_H-M   'P 1'
#
loop_
_entity.id
_entity.type
_entity.pdbx_description
1 polymer ?
#
loop_
_entity_poly.entity_id
_entity_poly.type
_entity_poly.pdbx_seq_one_letter_code
_entity_poly.pdbx_strand_id
1 'polypeptide(L)'
;MQVKSFWKLLPKVINYLQHYFLVIASRNIAERIRKEFVAAVLRQNAVWLDENNSGAITTQLNENIAQIEDGIGDKIGMLARGVFLFLSSAAFALAFSWRITLVCVGVGPVSAITMAIMSKVGVTVEVSA
;
A
#
# COMPACT_ATOMS: atom_id res chain seq x y z
N MET A 1 6.53 24.32 29.34
CA MET A 1 5.81 24.31 28.04
C MET A 1 6.59 23.60 26.92
N GLN A 2 7.94 23.62 26.90
CA GLN A 2 8.79 23.00 25.87
C GLN A 2 8.69 21.45 25.79
N VAL A 3 8.58 20.73 26.92
CA VAL A 3 8.59 19.25 26.97
C VAL A 3 7.40 18.59 26.24
N LYS A 4 6.21 19.19 26.30
CA LYS A 4 5.01 18.65 25.62
C LYS A 4 5.06 18.82 24.09
N SER A 5 5.88 19.74 23.59
CA SER A 5 6.10 19.92 22.16
C SER A 5 7.03 18.83 21.61
N PHE A 6 8.10 18.52 22.35
CA PHE A 6 9.07 17.48 21.99
C PHE A 6 8.44 16.08 21.83
N TRP A 7 7.59 15.68 22.78
CA TRP A 7 6.93 14.36 22.75
C TRP A 7 6.00 14.18 21.53
N LYS A 8 5.50 15.26 20.94
CA LYS A 8 4.65 15.23 19.73
C LYS A 8 5.46 15.09 18.44
N LEU A 9 6.75 15.38 18.47
CA LEU A 9 7.63 15.31 17.29
C LEU A 9 8.14 13.90 17.03
N LEU A 10 8.37 13.11 18.07
CA LEU A 10 8.84 11.72 17.99
C LEU A 10 8.06 10.85 16.97
N PRO A 11 6.72 10.70 17.07
CA PRO A 11 5.97 9.86 16.13
C PRO A 11 5.98 10.42 14.70
N LYS A 12 6.11 11.74 14.53
CA LYS A 12 6.23 12.36 13.20
C LYS A 12 7.55 11.96 12.55
N VAL A 13 8.66 12.07 13.28
CA VAL A 13 9.99 11.69 12.78
C VAL A 13 10.03 10.21 12.40
N ILE A 14 9.46 9.33 13.23
CA ILE A 14 9.37 7.89 12.93
C ILE A 14 8.57 7.65 11.65
N ASN A 15 7.44 8.35 11.47
CA ASN A 15 6.61 8.16 10.28
C ASN A 15 7.29 8.65 9.01
N TYR A 16 7.95 9.81 9.06
CA TYR A 16 8.77 10.29 7.95
C TYR A 16 9.87 9.28 7.62
N LEU A 17 10.62 8.82 8.63
CA LEU A 17 11.72 7.86 8.41
C LEU A 17 11.23 6.56 7.78
N GLN A 18 10.10 6.03 8.26
CA GLN A 18 9.47 4.83 7.68
C GLN A 18 9.11 5.05 6.21
N HIS A 19 8.49 6.19 5.88
CA HIS A 19 8.12 6.51 4.51
C HIS A 19 9.36 6.67 3.61
N TYR A 20 10.40 7.36 4.09
CA TYR A 20 11.68 7.46 3.38
C TYR A 20 12.28 6.07 3.09
N PHE A 21 12.25 5.16 4.08
CA PHE A 21 12.77 3.80 3.92
C PHE A 21 11.99 2.97 2.88
N LEU A 22 10.67 3.14 2.84
CA LEU A 22 9.80 2.45 1.90
C LEU A 22 10.02 2.94 0.46
N VAL A 23 10.18 4.25 0.29
CA VAL A 23 10.47 4.87 -1.02
C VAL A 23 11.83 4.42 -1.54
N ILE A 24 12.88 4.42 -0.73
CA ILE A 24 14.21 3.96 -1.19
C ILE A 24 14.21 2.47 -1.54
N ALA A 25 13.50 1.63 -0.78
CA ALA A 25 13.38 0.21 -1.08
C ALA A 25 12.68 -0.02 -2.44
N SER A 26 11.60 0.72 -2.69
CA SER A 26 10.84 0.63 -3.95
C SER A 26 11.67 1.05 -5.15
N ARG A 27 12.44 2.13 -5.03
CA ARG A 27 13.35 2.61 -6.07
C ARG A 27 14.45 1.60 -6.40
N ASN A 28 15.06 0.99 -5.38
CA ASN A 28 16.07 -0.05 -5.59
C ASN A 28 15.52 -1.27 -6.34
N ILE A 29 14.28 -1.66 -6.04
CA ILE A 29 13.58 -2.76 -6.72
C ILE A 29 13.29 -2.39 -8.18
N ALA A 30 12.75 -1.19 -8.41
CA ALA A 30 12.47 -0.67 -9.75
C ALA A 30 13.74 -0.61 -10.63
N GLU A 31 14.85 -0.13 -10.08
CA GLU A 31 16.14 -0.10 -10.80
C GLU A 31 16.65 -1.50 -11.17
N ARG A 32 16.47 -2.47 -10.28
CA ARG A 32 16.88 -3.85 -10.54
C ARG A 32 16.06 -4.48 -11.67
N ILE A 33 14.74 -4.29 -11.64
CA ILE A 33 13.82 -4.74 -12.70
C ILE A 33 14.22 -4.11 -14.05
N ARG A 34 14.53 -2.81 -14.06
CA ARG A 34 14.96 -2.10 -15.27
C ARG A 34 16.24 -2.70 -15.86
N LYS A 35 17.24 -3.01 -15.02
CA LYS A 35 18.51 -3.62 -15.45
C LYS A 35 18.30 -5.01 -16.03
N GLU A 36 17.54 -5.86 -15.34
CA GLU A 36 17.25 -7.22 -15.79
C GLU A 36 16.42 -7.21 -17.09
N PHE A 37 15.46 -6.29 -17.23
CA PHE A 37 14.65 -6.17 -18.44
C PHE A 37 15.49 -5.73 -19.65
N VAL A 38 16.34 -4.71 -19.50
CA VAL A 38 17.23 -4.28 -20.60
C VAL A 38 18.15 -5.42 -21.03
N ALA A 39 18.71 -6.17 -20.07
CA ALA A 39 19.53 -7.34 -20.37
C ALA A 39 18.73 -8.45 -21.10
N ALA A 40 17.46 -8.64 -20.76
CA ALA A 40 16.59 -9.60 -21.44
C ALA A 40 16.26 -9.17 -22.87
N VAL A 41 15.92 -7.90 -23.09
CA VAL A 41 15.64 -7.34 -24.42
C VAL A 41 16.85 -7.47 -25.35
N LEU A 42 18.06 -7.22 -24.85
CA LEU A 42 19.31 -7.36 -25.63
C LEU A 42 19.62 -8.81 -26.03
N ARG A 43 19.02 -9.81 -25.36
CA ARG A 43 19.17 -11.24 -25.70
C ARG A 43 18.11 -11.73 -26.69
N GLN A 44 17.14 -10.90 -27.05
CA GLN A 44 16.06 -11.27 -27.96
C GLN A 44 16.50 -11.19 -29.43
N ASN A 45 15.91 -12.02 -30.30
CA ASN A 45 16.27 -12.08 -31.73
C ASN A 45 15.88 -10.78 -32.47
N ALA A 46 16.67 -10.40 -33.48
CA ALA A 46 16.44 -9.21 -34.30
C ALA A 46 15.07 -9.20 -35.00
N VAL A 47 14.56 -10.37 -35.41
CA VAL A 47 13.23 -10.51 -36.03
C VAL A 47 12.11 -10.08 -35.06
N TRP A 48 12.22 -10.43 -33.79
CA TRP A 48 11.23 -10.06 -32.78
C TRP A 48 11.26 -8.56 -32.47
N LEU A 49 12.45 -7.94 -32.53
CA LEU A 49 12.65 -6.50 -32.30
C LEU A 49 12.16 -5.64 -33.48
N ASP A 50 12.14 -6.20 -34.68
CA ASP A 50 11.61 -5.52 -35.87
C ASP A 50 10.07 -5.54 -35.90
N GLU A 51 9.46 -6.66 -35.47
CA GLU A 51 8.00 -6.76 -35.30
C GLU A 51 7.48 -5.93 -34.11
N ASN A 52 8.28 -5.77 -33.05
CA ASN A 52 7.92 -5.01 -31.86
C ASN A 52 8.73 -3.72 -31.79
N ASN A 53 8.12 -2.60 -32.19
CA ASN A 53 8.75 -1.27 -32.14
C ASN A 53 9.43 -1.03 -30.78
N SER A 54 10.77 -0.94 -30.78
CA SER A 54 11.62 -0.72 -29.60
C SER A 54 11.14 0.42 -28.70
N GLY A 55 10.54 1.47 -29.27
CA GLY A 55 9.96 2.58 -28.53
C GLY A 55 8.73 2.20 -27.72
N ALA A 56 7.83 1.40 -28.30
CA ALA A 56 6.60 0.96 -27.63
C ALA A 56 6.92 0.03 -26.44
N ILE A 57 7.89 -0.87 -26.60
CA ILE A 57 8.34 -1.78 -25.52
C ILE A 57 8.97 -1.01 -24.36
N THR A 58 9.77 0.02 -24.66
CA THR A 58 10.39 0.87 -23.64
C THR A 58 9.36 1.70 -22.88
N THR A 59 8.33 2.21 -23.56
CA THR A 59 7.23 2.95 -22.91
C THR A 59 6.40 2.05 -22.02
N GLN A 60 5.97 0.88 -22.52
CA GLN A 60 5.23 -0.09 -21.71
C GLN A 60 6.03 -0.57 -20.49
N LEU A 61 7.35 -0.76 -20.64
CA LEU A 61 8.20 -1.08 -19.50
C LEU A 61 8.17 0.04 -18.45
N ASN A 62 8.34 1.29 -18.87
CA ASN A 62 8.34 2.42 -17.93
C ASN A 62 7.00 2.53 -17.22
N GLU A 63 5.88 2.32 -17.92
CA GLU A 63 4.55 2.29 -17.33
C GLU A 63 4.42 1.15 -16.30
N ASN A 64 4.85 -0.07 -16.65
CA ASN A 64 4.82 -1.22 -15.74
C ASN A 64 5.71 -0.98 -14.50
N ILE A 65 6.91 -0.41 -14.68
CA ILE A 65 7.81 -0.08 -13.57
C ILE A 65 7.17 1.00 -12.68
N ALA A 66 6.56 2.03 -13.26
CA ALA A 66 5.88 3.07 -12.50
C ALA A 66 4.71 2.51 -11.68
N GLN A 67 3.92 1.60 -12.24
CA GLN A 67 2.86 0.91 -11.50
C GLN A 67 3.40 0.05 -10.36
N ILE A 68 4.55 -0.61 -10.55
CA ILE A 68 5.22 -1.38 -9.51
C ILE A 68 5.77 -0.46 -8.41
N GLU A 69 6.38 0.67 -8.78
CA GLU A 69 6.91 1.66 -7.83
C GLU A 69 5.78 2.25 -6.97
N ASP A 70 4.65 2.63 -7.57
CA ASP A 70 3.46 3.09 -6.84
C ASP A 70 2.84 1.99 -5.97
N GLY A 71 2.82 0.76 -6.47
CA GLY A 71 2.31 -0.40 -5.74
C GLY A 71 3.13 -0.69 -4.47
N ILE A 72 4.45 -0.78 -4.60
CA ILE A 72 5.36 -1.12 -3.50
C ILE A 72 5.56 0.10 -2.57
N GLY A 73 5.69 1.29 -3.14
CA GLY A 73 6.11 2.51 -2.46
C GLY A 73 5.09 3.13 -1.54
N ASP A 74 3.80 2.91 -1.76
CA ASP A 74 2.75 3.45 -0.88
C ASP A 74 1.74 2.39 -0.44
N LYS A 75 1.20 1.61 -1.38
CA LYS A 75 0.11 0.66 -1.08
C LYS A 75 0.57 -0.49 -0.19
N ILE A 76 1.67 -1.16 -0.53
CA ILE A 76 2.18 -2.28 0.28
C ILE A 76 2.58 -1.80 1.68
N GLY A 77 3.23 -0.64 1.78
CA GLY A 77 3.60 -0.07 3.07
C GLY A 77 2.38 0.29 3.94
N MET A 78 1.34 0.85 3.34
CA MET A 78 0.08 1.15 4.02
C MET A 78 -0.61 -0.12 4.50
N LEU A 79 -0.68 -1.16 3.67
CA LEU A 79 -1.27 -2.44 4.02
C LEU A 79 -0.50 -3.11 5.16
N ALA A 80 0.83 -3.22 5.04
CA ALA A 80 1.67 -3.80 6.08
C ALA A 80 1.49 -3.05 7.40
N ARG A 81 1.53 -1.71 7.38
CA ARG A 81 1.29 -0.89 8.57
C ARG A 81 -0.09 -1.13 9.18
N GLY A 82 -1.13 -1.22 8.34
CA GLY A 82 -2.49 -1.53 8.78
C GLY A 82 -2.58 -2.88 9.49
N VAL A 83 -1.93 -3.90 8.93
CA VAL A 83 -1.86 -5.25 9.52
C VAL A 83 -1.13 -5.21 10.86
N PHE A 84 0.08 -4.63 10.93
CA PHE A 84 0.81 -4.54 12.21
C PHE A 84 0.06 -3.76 13.27
N LEU A 85 -0.61 -2.66 12.89
CA LEU A 85 -1.41 -1.87 13.80
C LEU A 85 -2.61 -2.67 14.32
N PHE A 86 -3.30 -3.37 13.43
CA PHE A 86 -4.43 -4.22 13.79
C PHE A 86 -4.00 -5.34 14.75
N LEU A 87 -2.93 -6.07 14.45
CA LEU A 87 -2.41 -7.11 15.33
C LEU A 87 -1.98 -6.56 16.69
N SER A 88 -1.23 -5.45 16.70
CA SER A 88 -0.75 -4.83 17.94
C SER A 88 -1.91 -4.33 18.81
N SER A 89 -2.91 -3.71 18.18
CA SER A 89 -4.11 -3.22 18.86
C SER A 89 -4.95 -4.38 19.41
N ALA A 90 -5.16 -5.44 18.62
CA ALA A 90 -5.89 -6.62 19.05
C ALA A 90 -5.20 -7.31 20.23
N ALA A 91 -3.88 -7.51 20.16
CA ALA A 91 -3.09 -8.10 21.24
C ALA A 91 -3.15 -7.25 22.52
N PHE A 92 -2.97 -5.93 22.40
CA PHE A 92 -3.02 -5.01 23.53
C PHE A 92 -4.41 -4.98 24.18
N ALA A 93 -5.48 -4.94 23.37
CA ALA A 93 -6.85 -4.91 23.85
C ALA A 93 -7.22 -6.20 24.60
N LEU A 94 -6.78 -7.37 24.11
CA LEU A 94 -7.02 -8.65 24.77
C LEU A 94 -6.24 -8.77 26.09
N ALA A 95 -5.01 -8.24 26.15
CA ALA A 95 -4.17 -8.31 27.34
C ALA A 95 -4.70 -7.44 28.51
N PHE A 96 -5.29 -6.28 28.22
CA PHE A 96 -5.68 -5.34 29.29
C PHE A 96 -7.02 -5.67 29.95
N SER A 97 -8.04 -6.02 29.16
CA SER A 97 -9.38 -6.34 29.67
C SER A 97 -10.18 -7.14 28.65
N TRP A 98 -10.05 -8.46 28.72
CA TRP A 98 -10.74 -9.40 27.82
C TRP A 98 -12.27 -9.22 27.77
N ARG A 99 -12.91 -8.80 28.87
CA ARG A 99 -14.36 -8.59 28.95
C ARG A 99 -14.86 -7.41 28.11
N ILE A 100 -14.14 -6.28 28.13
CA ILE A 100 -14.54 -5.07 27.40
C ILE A 100 -14.19 -5.23 25.91
N THR A 101 -13.04 -5.84 25.63
CA THR A 101 -12.59 -6.07 24.25
C THR A 101 -13.53 -6.99 23.47
N LEU A 102 -14.06 -8.06 24.07
CA LEU A 102 -15.04 -8.93 23.40
C LEU A 102 -16.32 -8.18 23.00
N VAL A 103 -16.80 -7.26 23.84
CA VAL A 103 -17.98 -6.43 23.54
C VAL A 103 -17.66 -5.47 22.40
N CYS A 104 -16.52 -4.78 22.43
CA CYS A 104 -16.10 -3.86 21.36
C CYS A 104 -15.90 -4.58 20.02
N VAL A 105 -15.30 -5.78 20.04
CA VAL A 105 -15.11 -6.60 18.83
C VAL A 105 -16.44 -7.02 18.24
N GLY A 106 -17.49 -7.22 19.05
CA GLY A 106 -18.86 -7.49 18.56
C GLY A 106 -19.55 -6.28 17.93
N VAL A 107 -19.29 -5.06 18.43
CA VAL A 107 -19.88 -3.82 17.86
C VAL A 107 -19.24 -3.46 16.51
N GLY A 108 -17.97 -3.79 16.30
CA GLY A 108 -17.24 -3.56 15.04
C GLY A 108 -17.94 -4.10 13.77
N PRO A 109 -18.29 -5.39 13.67
CA PRO A 109 -18.99 -5.92 12.52
C PRO A 109 -20.41 -5.38 12.38
N VAL A 110 -21.10 -5.07 13.49
CA VAL A 110 -22.46 -4.49 13.44
C VAL A 110 -22.45 -3.10 12.76
N SER A 111 -21.46 -2.26 13.09
CA SER A 111 -21.31 -0.95 12.41
C SER A 111 -20.88 -1.11 10.95
N ALA A 112 -19.99 -2.06 10.66
CA ALA A 112 -19.56 -2.36 9.29
C ALA A 112 -20.71 -2.85 8.40
N ILE A 113 -21.58 -3.72 8.93
CA ILE A 113 -22.78 -4.20 8.23
C ILE A 113 -23.73 -3.03 7.92
N THR A 114 -23.92 -2.12 8.88
CA THR A 114 -24.76 -0.93 8.69
C THR A 114 -24.20 -0.02 7.57
N MET A 115 -22.89 0.21 7.56
CA MET A 115 -22.22 0.94 6.46
C MET A 115 -22.36 0.23 5.11
N ALA A 116 -22.19 -1.09 5.08
CA ALA A 116 -22.30 -1.87 3.85
C ALA A 116 -23.72 -1.80 3.26
N ILE A 117 -24.75 -1.82 4.11
CA ILE A 117 -26.14 -1.68 3.67
C ILE A 117 -26.37 -0.27 3.09
N MET A 118 -25.92 0.79 3.75
CA MET A 118 -26.05 2.16 3.22
C MET A 118 -25.32 2.34 1.88
N SER A 119 -24.12 1.78 1.73
CA SER A 119 -23.36 1.83 0.47
C SER A 119 -24.10 1.14 -0.67
N LYS A 120 -24.73 -0.01 -0.43
CA LYS A 120 -25.50 -0.72 -1.47
C LYS A 120 -26.76 0.03 -1.88
N VAL A 121 -27.45 0.65 -0.92
CA VAL A 121 -28.62 1.47 -1.21
C VAL A 121 -28.23 2.65 -2.11
N GLY A 122 -27.13 3.36 -1.79
CA GLY A 122 -26.59 4.46 -2.61
C GLY A 122 -26.34 4.08 -4.07
N VAL A 123 -25.70 2.92 -4.30
CA VAL A 123 -25.41 2.45 -5.66
C VAL A 123 -26.69 2.10 -6.42
N THR A 124 -27.70 1.54 -5.76
CA THR A 124 -28.98 1.23 -6.43
C THR A 124 -29.81 2.46 -6.79
N VAL A 125 -29.66 3.59 -6.07
CA VAL A 125 -30.35 4.85 -6.42
C VAL A 125 -29.71 5.51 -7.65
N GLU A 126 -28.39 5.47 -7.79
CA GLU A 126 -27.69 5.98 -8.99
C GLU A 126 -27.93 5.13 -10.23
N VAL A 127 -28.14 3.81 -10.08
CA VAL A 127 -28.43 2.92 -11.21
C VAL A 127 -29.88 3.03 -11.71
N SER A 128 -30.79 3.60 -10.91
CA SER A 128 -32.21 3.75 -11.25
C SER A 128 -32.60 5.17 -11.71
N ALA A 129 -31.65 6.10 -11.77
CA ALA A 129 -31.81 7.48 -12.22
C ALA A 129 -31.18 7.68 -13.60
#